data_AF-A0A9P8DUB3-F1
#
_entry.id   AF-A0A9P8DUB3-F1
#
_cell.length_a   1.000
_cell.length_b   1.000
_cell.length_c   1.000
_cell.angle_alpha   90.00
_cell.angle_beta   90.00
_cell.angle_gamma   90.00
#
_symmetry.space_group_name_H-M   'P 1'
#
loop_
_entity.id
_entity.type
_entity.pdbx_description
1 polymer ?
#
loop_
_entity_poly.entity_id
_entity_poly.type
_entity_poly.pdbx_seq_one_letter_code
_entity_poly.pdbx_strand_id
1 'polypeptide(L)'
;MSADQISDEVALDFQESLQDLQNNNRYEISNLTIIAKENTEHAQAIAMVLEKHIKTTAPGRKLPALYVLDSIVKNVGTPYTVYLGRNLFSTFMDSYTLVDSQTRKSMEAMLKTWKEPVPGSM
;
A
#
# COMPACT_ATOMS: atom_id res chain seq x y z
N MET A 1 7.43 0.20 -27.70
CA MET A 1 7.22 1.11 -26.55
C MET A 1 8.45 0.99 -25.67
N SER A 2 8.95 2.09 -25.11
CA SER A 2 10.11 2.05 -24.20
C SER A 2 9.71 1.45 -22.84
N ALA A 3 10.66 0.91 -22.07
CA ALA A 3 10.38 0.31 -20.76
C ALA A 3 9.80 1.32 -19.75
N ASP A 4 10.19 2.59 -19.86
CA ASP A 4 9.65 3.68 -19.04
C ASP A 4 8.17 3.93 -19.34
N GLN A 5 7.77 3.91 -20.62
CA GLN A 5 6.36 4.07 -21.01
C GLN A 5 5.46 2.95 -20.47
N ILE A 6 5.96 1.71 -20.46
CA ILE A 6 5.19 0.57 -19.91
C ILE A 6 5.02 0.71 -18.40
N SER A 7 6.08 1.16 -17.70
CA SER A 7 6.02 1.39 -16.25
C SER A 7 5.03 2.50 -15.90
N ASP A 8 4.97 3.56 -16.70
CA ASP A 8 4.03 4.67 -16.52
C ASP A 8 2.58 4.20 -16.74
N GLU A 9 2.31 3.38 -17.76
CA GLU A 9 0.98 2.81 -18.02
C GLU A 9 0.51 1.92 -16.85
N VAL A 10 1.36 1.00 -16.38
CA VAL A 10 1.06 0.16 -15.22
C VAL A 10 0.79 0.98 -13.96
N ALA A 11 1.57 2.04 -13.76
CA ALA A 11 1.40 2.94 -12.62
C ALA A 11 0.07 3.71 -12.69
N LEU A 12 -0.34 4.15 -13.87
CA LEU A 12 -1.62 4.82 -14.10
C LEU A 12 -2.80 3.88 -13.84
N ASP A 13 -2.78 2.67 -14.40
CA ASP A 13 -3.84 1.68 -14.20
C ASP A 13 -4.00 1.30 -12.71
N PHE A 14 -2.86 1.17 -12.01
CA PHE A 14 -2.85 0.94 -10.57
C PHE A 14 -3.40 2.13 -9.79
N GLN A 15 -3.10 3.37 -10.22
CA GLN A 15 -3.63 4.59 -9.63
C GLN A 15 -5.15 4.66 -9.77
N GLU A 16 -5.70 4.34 -10.94
CA GLU A 16 -7.14 4.32 -11.18
C GLU A 16 -7.83 3.30 -10.27
N SER A 17 -7.27 2.08 -10.19
CA SER A 17 -7.78 1.04 -9.28
C SER A 17 -7.77 1.48 -7.80
N LEU A 18 -6.77 2.26 -7.37
CA LEU A 18 -6.74 2.85 -6.02
C LEU A 18 -7.81 3.92 -5.83
N GLN A 19 -8.17 4.67 -6.88
CA GLN A 19 -9.23 5.68 -6.80
C GLN A 19 -10.60 5.06 -6.59
N ASP A 20 -10.81 3.81 -7.01
CA ASP A 20 -12.06 3.09 -6.75
C ASP A 20 -12.15 2.55 -5.32
N LEU A 21 -11.02 2.39 -4.62
CA LEU A 21 -10.98 1.98 -3.21
C LEU A 21 -11.49 3.10 -2.30
N GLN A 22 -12.80 3.12 -2.04
CA GLN A 22 -13.45 4.13 -1.19
C GLN A 22 -13.50 3.71 0.29
N ASN A 23 -13.63 2.42 0.55
CA ASN A 23 -13.84 1.86 1.88
C ASN A 23 -12.91 0.66 2.11
N ASN A 24 -12.92 0.08 3.31
CA ASN A 24 -12.18 -1.13 3.60
C ASN A 24 -12.83 -2.35 2.91
N ASN A 25 -12.56 -2.53 1.61
CA ASN A 25 -13.06 -3.64 0.80
C ASN A 25 -11.96 -4.68 0.56
N ARG A 26 -12.13 -5.86 1.17
CA ARG A 26 -11.16 -6.95 1.06
C ARG A 26 -10.94 -7.41 -0.38
N TYR A 27 -11.97 -7.40 -1.22
CA TYR A 27 -11.85 -7.86 -2.61
C TYR A 27 -11.01 -6.88 -3.44
N GLU A 28 -11.23 -5.58 -3.29
CA GLU A 28 -10.45 -4.53 -3.97
C GLU A 28 -9.00 -4.53 -3.49
N ILE A 29 -8.77 -4.65 -2.17
CA ILE A 29 -7.41 -4.77 -1.61
C ILE A 29 -6.71 -6.01 -2.16
N SER A 30 -7.40 -7.15 -2.22
CA SER A 30 -6.86 -8.38 -2.81
C SER A 30 -6.53 -8.21 -4.28
N ASN A 31 -7.41 -7.54 -5.05
CA ASN A 31 -7.20 -7.29 -6.47
C ASN A 31 -5.96 -6.41 -6.70
N LEU A 32 -5.85 -5.30 -5.97
CA LEU A 32 -4.65 -4.44 -6.00
C LEU A 32 -3.38 -5.22 -5.62
N THR A 33 -3.47 -6.14 -4.66
CA THR A 33 -2.33 -7.00 -4.30
C THR A 33 -1.93 -7.95 -5.44
N ILE A 34 -2.91 -8.51 -6.16
CA ILE A 34 -2.67 -9.36 -7.34
C ILE A 34 -2.01 -8.55 -8.46
N ILE A 35 -2.53 -7.36 -8.77
CA ILE A 35 -1.93 -6.47 -9.77
C ILE A 35 -0.46 -6.17 -9.42
N ALA A 36 -0.17 -5.83 -8.16
CA ALA A 36 1.19 -5.60 -7.70
C ALA A 36 2.09 -6.84 -7.85
N LYS A 37 1.56 -8.03 -7.55
CA LYS A 37 2.28 -9.30 -7.70
C LYS A 37 2.62 -9.60 -9.16
N GLU A 38 1.68 -9.39 -10.06
CA GLU A 38 1.84 -9.68 -11.49
C GLU A 38 2.78 -8.68 -12.18
N ASN A 39 2.88 -7.45 -11.67
CA ASN A 39 3.69 -6.38 -12.25
C ASN A 39 4.94 -6.06 -11.41
N THR A 40 5.58 -7.08 -10.84
CA THR A 40 6.73 -6.92 -9.93
C THR A 40 7.93 -6.24 -10.62
N GLU A 41 8.07 -6.36 -11.94
CA GLU A 41 9.09 -5.64 -12.72
C GLU A 41 8.92 -4.11 -12.69
N HIS A 42 7.69 -3.63 -12.46
CA HIS A 42 7.32 -2.21 -12.35
C HIS A 42 7.10 -1.77 -10.88
N ALA A 43 7.57 -2.56 -9.91
CA ALA A 43 7.27 -2.36 -8.49
C ALA A 43 7.65 -0.99 -7.94
N GLN A 44 8.71 -0.35 -8.47
CA GLN A 44 9.08 1.00 -8.06
C GLN A 44 7.99 2.01 -8.42
N ALA A 45 7.43 1.94 -9.64
CA ALA A 45 6.39 2.85 -10.10
C ALA A 45 5.09 2.65 -9.29
N ILE A 46 4.70 1.39 -9.06
CA ILE A 46 3.55 1.02 -8.23
C ILE A 46 3.71 1.54 -6.80
N ALA A 47 4.89 1.34 -6.18
CA ALA A 47 5.17 1.82 -4.84
C ALA A 47 5.06 3.35 -4.72
N MET A 48 5.59 4.09 -5.71
CA MET A 48 5.48 5.55 -5.73
C MET A 48 4.02 6.03 -5.83
N VAL A 49 3.21 5.40 -6.69
CA VAL A 49 1.79 5.72 -6.83
C VAL A 49 1.03 5.42 -5.54
N LEU A 50 1.29 4.27 -4.90
CA LEU A 50 0.65 3.90 -3.64
C LEU A 50 0.99 4.89 -2.51
N GLU A 51 2.27 5.23 -2.34
CA GLU A 51 2.71 6.21 -1.33
C GLU A 51 2.05 7.58 -1.58
N LYS A 52 2.04 8.04 -2.84
CA LYS A 52 1.39 9.28 -3.23
C LYS A 52 -0.10 9.25 -2.88
N HIS A 53 -0.80 8.18 -3.24
CA HIS A 53 -2.22 8.02 -2.95
C HIS A 53 -2.51 8.08 -1.44
N ILE A 54 -1.74 7.36 -0.62
CA ILE A 54 -1.89 7.39 0.84
C ILE A 54 -1.74 8.81 1.38
N LYS A 55 -0.74 9.56 0.89
CA LYS A 55 -0.48 10.94 1.33
C LYS A 55 -1.61 11.90 0.94
N THR A 56 -2.13 11.79 -0.28
CA THR A 56 -3.06 12.79 -0.84
C THR A 56 -4.54 12.46 -0.65
N THR A 57 -4.90 11.22 -0.36
CA THR A 57 -6.32 10.83 -0.21
C THR A 57 -6.94 11.41 1.06
N ALA A 58 -8.27 11.52 1.06
CA ALA A 58 -9.05 12.04 2.19
C ALA A 58 -8.83 11.17 3.45
N PRO A 59 -8.91 11.74 4.68
CA PRO A 59 -8.63 11.00 5.91
C PRO A 59 -9.33 9.63 6.03
N GLY A 60 -10.63 9.55 5.69
CA GLY A 60 -11.39 8.29 5.74
C GLY A 60 -10.89 7.19 4.79
N ARG A 61 -10.13 7.56 3.75
CA ARG A 61 -9.60 6.64 2.73
C ARG A 61 -8.15 6.23 2.98
N LYS A 62 -7.47 6.84 3.96
CA LYS A 62 -6.07 6.53 4.28
C LYS A 62 -5.89 5.12 4.83
N LEU A 63 -6.81 4.65 5.67
CA LEU A 63 -6.74 3.30 6.25
C LEU A 63 -6.89 2.20 5.18
N PRO A 64 -7.90 2.22 4.29
CA PRO A 64 -7.97 1.29 3.17
C PRO A 64 -6.68 1.26 2.32
N ALA A 65 -6.12 2.42 1.98
CA ALA A 65 -4.87 2.50 1.21
C ALA A 65 -3.66 1.91 1.97
N LEU A 66 -3.59 2.12 3.29
CA LEU A 66 -2.58 1.49 4.14
C LEU A 66 -2.74 -0.04 4.22
N TYR A 67 -3.96 -0.57 4.13
CA TYR A 67 -4.18 -2.01 4.03
C TYR A 67 -3.72 -2.59 2.69
N VAL A 68 -3.75 -1.82 1.61
CA VAL A 68 -3.11 -2.23 0.33
C VAL A 68 -1.60 -2.35 0.51
N LEU A 69 -0.97 -1.35 1.13
CA LEU A 69 0.46 -1.40 1.46
C LEU A 69 0.80 -2.62 2.32
N ASP A 70 0.05 -2.85 3.40
CA ASP A 70 0.21 -4.01 4.29
C ASP A 70 0.11 -5.33 3.52
N SER A 71 -0.93 -5.48 2.71
CA SER A 71 -1.18 -6.68 1.93
C SER A 71 -0.08 -6.95 0.91
N ILE A 72 0.41 -5.94 0.20
CA ILE A 72 1.52 -6.08 -0.74
C ILE A 72 2.80 -6.50 -0.02
N VAL A 73 3.13 -5.86 1.10
CA VAL A 73 4.33 -6.18 1.89
C VAL A 73 4.29 -7.60 2.42
N LYS A 74 3.13 -8.07 2.92
CA LYS A 74 2.99 -9.42 3.48
C LYS A 74 2.90 -10.52 2.44
N ASN A 75 2.19 -10.30 1.33
CA ASN A 75 1.86 -11.35 0.38
C ASN A 75 2.75 -11.37 -0.87
N VAL A 76 3.45 -10.26 -1.15
CA VAL A 76 4.37 -10.15 -2.29
C VAL A 76 5.81 -10.01 -1.80
N GLY A 77 6.07 -9.13 -0.82
CA GLY A 77 7.39 -8.97 -0.23
C GLY A 77 8.36 -8.17 -1.10
N THR A 78 9.58 -8.65 -1.30
CA THR A 78 10.61 -7.99 -2.12
C THR A 78 10.20 -7.99 -3.60
N PRO A 79 10.35 -6.86 -4.34
CA PRO A 79 11.08 -5.64 -3.99
C PRO A 79 10.24 -4.54 -3.32
N TYR A 80 8.94 -4.74 -3.10
CA TYR A 80 8.06 -3.73 -2.48
C TYR A 80 8.49 -3.36 -1.06
N THR A 81 8.96 -4.32 -0.26
CA THR A 81 9.55 -4.07 1.06
C THR A 81 10.71 -3.06 1.02
N VAL A 82 11.51 -3.08 -0.04
CA VAL A 82 12.65 -2.16 -0.23
C VAL A 82 12.15 -0.77 -0.60
N TYR A 83 11.22 -0.66 -1.55
CA TYR A 83 10.74 0.64 -2.02
C TYR A 83 9.86 1.34 -0.97
N LEU A 84 8.85 0.64 -0.45
CA LEU A 84 7.91 1.19 0.55
C LEU A 84 8.58 1.39 1.91
N GLY A 85 9.57 0.57 2.25
CA GLY A 85 10.30 0.67 3.51
C GLY A 85 11.06 1.99 3.69
N ARG A 86 11.51 2.62 2.59
CA ARG A 86 12.28 3.88 2.63
C ARG A 86 11.50 5.03 3.24
N ASN A 87 10.21 5.14 2.92
CA ASN A 87 9.37 6.25 3.35
C ASN A 87 8.28 5.83 4.34
N LEU A 88 8.24 4.56 4.74
CA LEU A 88 7.17 3.96 5.54
C LEU A 88 6.80 4.77 6.78
N PHE A 89 7.79 5.19 7.56
CA PHE A 89 7.58 5.98 8.77
C PHE A 89 6.85 7.29 8.46
N SER A 90 7.33 8.05 7.47
CA SER A 90 6.71 9.32 7.07
C SER A 90 5.29 9.12 6.55
N THR A 91 5.10 8.19 5.62
CA THR A 91 3.80 7.86 5.01
C THR A 91 2.78 7.45 6.07
N PHE A 92 3.21 6.67 7.06
CA PHE A 92 2.35 6.25 8.17
C PHE A 92 2.02 7.43 9.11
N MET A 93 3.01 8.18 9.58
CA MET A 93 2.78 9.26 10.57
C MET A 93 1.99 10.44 9.98
N ASP A 94 2.25 10.81 8.72
CA ASP A 94 1.46 11.81 8.00
C ASP A 94 -0.01 11.38 7.91
N SER A 95 -0.26 10.08 7.73
CA SER A 95 -1.63 9.55 7.70
C SER A 95 -2.25 9.49 9.08
N TYR A 96 -1.51 9.00 10.07
CA TYR A 96 -1.95 8.80 11.45
C TYR A 96 -2.42 10.11 12.11
N THR A 97 -1.70 11.20 11.87
CA THR A 97 -2.02 12.52 12.45
C THR A 97 -3.31 13.13 11.88
N LEU A 98 -3.70 12.76 10.66
CA LEU A 98 -4.86 13.31 9.96
C LEU A 98 -6.17 12.54 10.18
N VAL A 99 -6.12 11.33 10.71
CA VAL A 99 -7.31 10.48 10.92
C VAL A 99 -7.85 10.56 12.35
N ASP A 100 -9.10 10.15 12.51
CA ASP A 100 -9.78 10.10 13.80
C ASP A 100 -9.25 8.97 14.72
N SER A 101 -9.61 9.04 16.00
CA SER A 101 -9.17 8.10 17.03
C SER A 101 -9.55 6.64 16.77
N GLN A 102 -10.70 6.38 16.15
CA GLN A 102 -11.11 5.01 15.83
C GLN A 102 -10.23 4.43 14.72
N THR A 103 -9.97 5.23 13.68
CA THR A 103 -9.05 4.85 12.59
C THR A 103 -7.63 4.65 13.10
N ARG A 104 -7.13 5.50 14.01
CA ARG A 104 -5.81 5.34 14.65
C ARG A 104 -5.66 3.99 15.34
N LYS A 105 -6.67 3.53 16.08
CA LYS A 105 -6.65 2.20 16.73
C LYS A 105 -6.48 1.07 15.72
N SER A 106 -7.14 1.16 14.56
CA SER A 106 -6.99 0.19 13.48
C SER A 106 -5.59 0.23 12.84
N MET A 107 -5.03 1.42 12.66
CA MET A 107 -3.65 1.60 12.18
C MET A 107 -2.63 1.02 13.18
N GLU A 108 -2.84 1.23 14.48
CA GLU A 108 -1.99 0.65 15.55
C GLU A 108 -2.10 -0.87 15.59
N ALA A 109 -3.30 -1.42 15.43
CA ALA A 109 -3.50 -2.87 15.34
C ALA A 109 -2.74 -3.45 14.15
N MET A 110 -2.79 -2.79 12.98
CA MET A 110 -2.01 -3.17 11.81
C MET A 110 -0.50 -3.17 12.10
N LEU A 111 0.04 -2.10 12.71
CA LEU A 111 1.47 -2.03 13.06
C LEU A 111 1.91 -3.14 14.02
N LYS A 112 1.05 -3.58 14.94
CA LYS A 112 1.38 -4.70 15.84
C LYS A 112 1.67 -5.98 15.05
N THR A 113 0.91 -6.23 13.99
CA THR A 113 1.13 -7.41 13.12
C THR A 113 2.47 -7.41 12.39
N TRP A 114 3.14 -6.26 12.27
CA TRP A 114 4.48 -6.17 11.66
C TRP A 114 5.61 -6.47 12.65
N LYS A 115 5.33 -6.34 13.95
CA LYS A 115 6.29 -6.60 15.02
C LYS A 115 6.29 -8.04 15.49
N GLU A 116 5.24 -8.79 15.17
CA GLU A 116 5.14 -10.21 15.49
C GLU A 116 6.03 -11.02 14.55
N PRO A 117 6.82 -12.00 15.07
CA PRO A 117 7.54 -12.93 14.22
C PRO A 117 6.56 -13.66 13.30
N VAL A 118 6.99 -13.95 12.07
CA VAL A 118 6.18 -14.74 11.13
C VAL A 118 5.85 -16.08 11.81
N PRO A 119 4.58 -16.50 11.88
CA PRO A 119 4.23 -17.80 12.46
C PRO A 119 5.04 -18.93 11.80
N GLY A 120 5.88 -19.60 12.58
CA GLY A 120 6.79 -20.66 12.09
C GLY A 120 8.27 -20.29 12.00
N SER A 121 8.69 -19.11 12.47
CA SER A 121 10.11 -18.70 12.50
C SER A 121 10.88 -19.13 13.78
N MET A 122 10.59 -20.30 14.36
CA MET A 122 11.43 -20.95 15.38
C MET A 122 12.07 -22.22 14.82
#